data_AF-D6TBI1-F1
#
_entry.id   AF-D6TBI1-F1
#
_cell.length_a   1.000
_cell.length_b   1.000
_cell.length_c   1.000
_cell.angle_alpha   90.00
_cell.angle_beta   90.00
_cell.angle_gamma   90.00
#
_symmetry.space_group_name_H-M   'P 1'
#
loop_
_entity.id
_entity.type
_entity.pdbx_description
1 polymer ?
#
loop_
_entity_poly.entity_id
_entity_poly.type
_entity_poly.pdbx_seq_one_letter_code
_entity_poly.pdbx_strand_id
1 'polypeptide(L)'
;MTHDMLEHPALDSQERYVDELVDEHDYWLSLTDAARVTRRQDVTIRRWVKSGLLPVRRQNVGLNQRTRQVRASDLAQLTPIIDNSAVITSEQAQLNLTNIPGEQAALRESHQRILQQLEELHQELEAQGKQHSQSLAEQVQQQQQALSLFHDQVEQHLDTQQEEMLGQLEEQAQTLRHVLDSQKQQFEQVQQRISEQTQRLDTQEQFTTQLRETVEQYQETSTQAQQELTQQQQEVFRFLEEQHTLFTELTTQHKHLEERTGQLDEVVQTLSTQIVWQGELVQQQYQNLTTSLATWSEQADTWQQETATRLAELQNELQQAVRAHEDALRQRQQALDESLALLREQVVVSHLELERIVQELTGHYEEEAKQRTTEQQHFQETLNQQQAVIASLNVRLQHLEASARLQDRLEDQ
;
A
#
# COMPACT_ATOMS: atom_id res chain seq x y z
N MET A 1 -83.96 -71.60 110.57
CA MET A 1 -84.27 -71.76 109.13
C MET A 1 -82.96 -71.88 108.40
N THR A 2 -82.84 -72.96 107.62
CA THR A 2 -81.98 -73.17 106.44
C THR A 2 -80.58 -72.53 106.45
N HIS A 3 -79.51 -73.31 106.60
CA HIS A 3 -78.93 -74.15 105.53
C HIS A 3 -78.25 -73.27 104.49
N ASP A 4 -76.93 -73.09 104.62
CA ASP A 4 -76.04 -73.20 103.47
C ASP A 4 -74.58 -73.45 103.83
N MET A 5 -73.92 -74.04 102.85
CA MET A 5 -72.60 -74.67 102.76
C MET A 5 -71.42 -73.93 103.41
N LEU A 6 -70.57 -74.69 104.13
CA LEU A 6 -69.13 -74.44 104.19
C LEU A 6 -68.37 -75.77 104.09
N GLU A 7 -67.52 -75.82 103.07
CA GLU A 7 -66.64 -76.92 102.69
C GLU A 7 -65.69 -77.31 103.82
N HIS A 8 -65.56 -78.62 104.06
CA HIS A 8 -64.48 -79.16 104.88
C HIS A 8 -63.16 -79.05 104.09
N PRO A 9 -62.11 -78.41 104.64
CA PRO A 9 -60.79 -78.45 104.00
C PRO A 9 -60.28 -79.89 104.02
N ALA A 10 -59.93 -80.39 102.84
CA ALA A 10 -59.27 -81.68 102.66
C ALA A 10 -58.02 -81.74 103.55
N LEU A 11 -57.92 -82.77 104.40
CA LEU A 11 -56.72 -83.06 105.17
C LEU A 11 -55.61 -83.43 104.19
N ASP A 12 -54.75 -82.44 103.92
CA ASP A 12 -53.60 -82.51 103.02
C ASP A 12 -52.75 -83.75 103.29
N SER A 13 -52.67 -84.62 102.28
CA SER A 13 -51.73 -85.73 102.18
C SER A 13 -50.31 -85.15 101.98
N GLN A 14 -49.56 -84.96 103.06
CA GLN A 14 -48.13 -84.56 103.04
C GLN A 14 -47.20 -85.70 102.59
N GLU A 15 -47.56 -86.46 101.56
CA GLU A 15 -46.70 -87.53 101.03
C GLU A 15 -45.42 -86.94 100.42
N ARG A 16 -44.26 -87.43 100.85
CA ARG A 16 -42.95 -87.05 100.33
C ARG A 16 -42.51 -88.06 99.27
N TYR A 17 -42.06 -87.59 98.11
CA TYR A 17 -41.59 -88.44 97.01
C TYR A 17 -40.08 -88.37 96.84
N VAL A 18 -39.45 -89.49 96.49
CA VAL A 18 -38.02 -89.57 96.19
C VAL A 18 -37.78 -90.50 95.00
N ASP A 19 -36.89 -90.12 94.09
CA ASP A 19 -36.67 -90.83 92.82
C ASP A 19 -35.38 -91.67 92.79
N GLU A 20 -34.40 -91.38 93.65
CA GLU A 20 -33.07 -91.99 93.63
C GLU A 20 -32.78 -92.80 94.90
N LEU A 21 -31.98 -93.86 94.79
CA LEU A 21 -31.45 -94.62 95.93
C LEU A 21 -30.33 -93.84 96.61
N VAL A 22 -30.10 -94.05 97.92
CA VAL A 22 -29.07 -93.30 98.65
C VAL A 22 -27.66 -93.78 98.31
N ASP A 23 -27.47 -95.10 98.20
CA ASP A 23 -26.18 -95.76 97.95
C ASP A 23 -26.33 -96.95 96.97
N GLU A 24 -25.21 -97.48 96.43
CA GLU A 24 -25.18 -98.65 95.54
C GLU A 24 -25.74 -99.94 96.15
N HIS A 25 -25.76 -100.03 97.49
CA HIS A 25 -26.25 -101.20 98.23
C HIS A 25 -27.68 -100.99 98.77
N ASP A 26 -28.29 -99.83 98.52
CA ASP A 26 -29.68 -99.53 98.88
C ASP A 26 -30.63 -100.15 97.84
N TYR A 27 -31.87 -100.40 98.25
CA TYR A 27 -32.85 -101.03 97.37
C TYR A 27 -34.28 -100.62 97.71
N TRP A 28 -35.17 -100.83 96.73
CA TRP A 28 -36.59 -100.53 96.87
C TRP A 28 -37.34 -101.70 97.49
N LEU A 29 -38.06 -101.44 98.58
CA LEU A 29 -38.93 -102.40 99.26
C LEU A 29 -40.39 -102.09 98.97
N SER A 30 -41.20 -103.13 98.70
CA SER A 30 -42.65 -102.98 98.70
C SER A 30 -43.15 -102.68 100.12
N LEU A 31 -44.30 -102.02 100.29
CA LEU A 31 -44.84 -101.76 101.63
C LEU A 31 -45.02 -103.05 102.47
N THR A 32 -45.40 -104.15 101.80
CA THR A 32 -45.56 -105.46 102.44
C THR A 32 -44.23 -106.05 102.89
N ASP A 33 -43.18 -105.92 102.08
CA ASP A 33 -41.85 -106.43 102.43
C ASP A 33 -41.19 -105.55 103.48
N ALA A 34 -41.36 -104.22 103.39
CA ALA A 34 -40.98 -103.28 104.44
C ALA A 34 -41.61 -103.67 105.80
N ALA A 35 -42.90 -104.03 105.80
CA ALA A 35 -43.58 -104.50 107.00
C ALA A 35 -42.99 -105.83 107.52
N ARG A 36 -42.66 -106.78 106.64
CA ARG A 36 -42.06 -108.08 107.01
C ARG A 36 -40.67 -107.92 107.62
N VAL A 37 -39.80 -107.19 106.91
CA VAL A 37 -38.39 -106.98 107.28
C VAL A 37 -38.25 -106.20 108.59
N THR A 38 -39.20 -105.31 108.89
CA THR A 38 -39.27 -104.56 110.17
C THR A 38 -40.14 -105.22 111.23
N ARG A 39 -40.80 -106.34 110.91
CA ARG A 39 -41.83 -107.02 111.73
C ARG A 39 -42.93 -106.08 112.25
N ARG A 40 -43.29 -105.08 111.44
CA ARG A 40 -44.39 -104.14 111.73
C ARG A 40 -45.63 -104.53 110.93
N GLN A 41 -46.77 -104.01 111.35
CA GLN A 41 -48.01 -104.14 110.58
C GLN A 41 -47.94 -103.22 109.35
N ASP A 42 -48.41 -103.71 108.21
CA ASP A 42 -48.45 -102.96 106.94
C ASP A 42 -49.21 -101.61 107.08
N VAL A 43 -50.24 -101.56 107.93
CA VAL A 43 -50.99 -100.33 108.23
C VAL A 43 -50.11 -99.25 108.86
N THR A 44 -49.12 -99.63 109.69
CA THR A 44 -48.18 -98.69 110.31
C THR A 44 -47.25 -98.07 109.27
N ILE A 45 -46.71 -98.90 108.37
CA ILE A 45 -45.86 -98.44 107.26
C ILE A 45 -46.64 -97.46 106.38
N ARG A 46 -47.90 -97.79 106.02
CA ARG A 46 -48.79 -96.89 105.26
C ARG A 46 -49.07 -95.57 105.96
N ARG A 47 -49.19 -95.57 107.29
CA ARG A 47 -49.40 -94.34 108.07
C ARG A 47 -48.17 -93.42 108.00
N TRP A 48 -46.97 -93.97 108.06
CA TRP A 48 -45.73 -93.19 107.90
C TRP A 48 -45.62 -92.58 106.50
N VAL A 49 -46.02 -93.31 105.47
CA VAL A 49 -46.11 -92.77 104.11
C VAL A 49 -47.11 -91.61 104.05
N LYS A 50 -48.34 -91.82 104.53
CA LYS A 50 -49.41 -90.81 104.47
C LYS A 50 -49.10 -89.54 105.28
N SER A 51 -48.32 -89.67 106.36
CA SER A 51 -47.87 -88.55 107.19
C SER A 51 -46.57 -87.90 106.70
N GLY A 52 -45.99 -88.37 105.59
CA GLY A 52 -44.77 -87.82 105.02
C GLY A 52 -43.47 -88.21 105.73
N LEU A 53 -43.54 -89.08 106.74
CA LEU A 53 -42.38 -89.55 107.50
C LEU A 53 -41.55 -90.57 106.72
N LEU A 54 -42.21 -91.40 105.89
CA LEU A 54 -41.52 -92.37 105.03
C LEU A 54 -41.72 -91.96 103.57
N PRO A 55 -40.70 -91.46 102.88
CA PRO A 55 -40.82 -91.11 101.48
C PRO A 55 -41.05 -92.35 100.61
N VAL A 56 -41.83 -92.17 99.56
CA VAL A 56 -42.15 -93.22 98.58
C VAL A 56 -41.61 -92.87 97.21
N ARG A 57 -41.31 -93.91 96.43
CA ARG A 57 -40.92 -93.73 95.03
C ARG A 57 -42.03 -93.08 94.24
N ARG A 58 -41.71 -92.03 93.47
CA ARG A 58 -42.70 -91.43 92.57
C ARG A 58 -43.08 -92.46 91.51
N GLN A 59 -44.37 -92.77 91.42
CA GLN A 59 -44.92 -93.68 90.42
C GLN A 59 -45.95 -92.93 89.58
N ASN A 60 -46.11 -93.36 88.31
CA ASN A 60 -47.06 -92.78 87.37
C ASN A 60 -48.50 -92.84 87.93
N VAL A 61 -49.27 -91.77 87.71
CA VAL A 61 -50.63 -91.59 88.26
C VAL A 61 -51.55 -92.74 87.79
N GLY A 62 -52.18 -93.46 88.73
CA GLY A 62 -53.12 -94.56 88.44
C GLY A 62 -52.78 -95.93 89.02
N LEU A 63 -51.59 -96.11 89.62
CA LEU A 63 -51.18 -97.36 90.28
C LEU A 63 -51.69 -97.47 91.73
N ASN A 64 -52.00 -98.69 92.18
CA ASN A 64 -52.57 -98.96 93.50
C ASN A 64 -51.62 -98.53 94.64
N GLN A 65 -52.13 -97.84 95.66
CA GLN A 65 -51.33 -97.41 96.84
C GLN A 65 -50.66 -98.58 97.58
N ARG A 66 -51.09 -99.83 97.36
CA ARG A 66 -50.46 -101.04 97.91
C ARG A 66 -49.13 -101.43 97.28
N THR A 67 -48.86 -101.01 96.04
CA THR A 67 -47.65 -101.36 95.29
C THR A 67 -46.59 -100.26 95.33
N ARG A 68 -46.78 -99.26 96.19
CA ARG A 68 -45.78 -98.21 96.43
C ARG A 68 -44.52 -98.83 97.03
N GLN A 69 -43.39 -98.27 96.64
CA GLN A 69 -42.09 -98.72 97.10
C GLN A 69 -41.45 -97.65 97.97
N VAL A 70 -40.77 -98.07 99.03
CA VAL A 70 -40.02 -97.23 99.97
C VAL A 70 -38.56 -97.65 99.92
N ARG A 71 -37.63 -96.73 100.15
CA ARG A 71 -36.20 -97.09 100.21
C ARG A 71 -35.90 -97.83 101.52
N ALA A 72 -35.06 -98.85 101.45
CA ALA A 72 -34.65 -99.60 102.64
C ALA A 72 -33.89 -98.69 103.62
N SER A 73 -33.05 -97.79 103.11
CA SER A 73 -32.34 -96.77 103.89
C SER A 73 -33.28 -95.86 104.71
N ASP A 74 -34.31 -95.27 104.09
CA ASP A 74 -35.27 -94.41 104.78
C ASP A 74 -36.13 -95.19 105.80
N LEU A 75 -36.47 -96.45 105.46
CA LEU A 75 -37.18 -97.32 106.38
C LEU A 75 -36.32 -97.66 107.61
N ALA A 76 -35.03 -97.91 107.42
CA ALA A 76 -34.08 -98.20 108.48
C ALA A 76 -33.92 -97.03 109.47
N GLN A 77 -34.07 -95.78 109.00
CA GLN A 77 -34.06 -94.59 109.86
C GLN A 77 -35.24 -94.53 110.82
N LEU A 78 -36.43 -94.99 110.39
CA LEU A 78 -37.62 -95.01 111.23
C LEU A 78 -37.66 -96.23 112.14
N THR A 79 -37.20 -97.39 111.64
CA THR A 79 -37.16 -98.63 112.42
C THR A 79 -36.02 -99.52 111.97
N PRO A 80 -35.30 -100.18 112.88
CA PRO A 80 -34.25 -101.12 112.50
C PRO A 80 -34.84 -102.30 111.71
N ILE A 81 -34.15 -102.67 110.64
CA ILE A 81 -34.42 -103.87 109.84
C ILE A 81 -33.92 -105.09 110.63
N ILE A 82 -34.81 -106.06 110.90
CA ILE A 82 -34.54 -107.18 111.82
C ILE A 82 -34.13 -108.46 111.07
N ASP A 83 -34.52 -108.61 109.81
CA ASP A 83 -34.28 -109.84 109.04
C ASP A 83 -33.75 -109.55 107.62
N ASN A 84 -32.42 -109.62 107.46
CA ASN A 84 -31.74 -109.49 106.16
C ASN A 84 -31.73 -110.80 105.35
N SER A 85 -32.08 -111.93 105.98
CA SER A 85 -31.96 -113.29 105.43
C SER A 85 -33.29 -113.89 104.96
N ALA A 86 -34.41 -113.21 105.16
CA ALA A 86 -35.71 -113.61 104.59
C ALA A 86 -35.73 -113.58 103.03
N VAL A 87 -34.60 -113.24 102.41
CA VAL A 87 -34.34 -113.30 100.98
C VAL A 87 -33.36 -114.46 100.74
N ILE A 88 -33.87 -115.56 100.15
CA ILE A 88 -33.21 -116.80 99.65
C ILE A 88 -33.30 -118.02 100.58
N THR A 89 -34.07 -119.03 100.15
CA THR A 89 -34.10 -120.39 100.73
C THR A 89 -33.72 -121.43 99.68
N SER A 90 -32.64 -122.19 99.91
CA SER A 90 -32.57 -123.60 99.50
C SER A 90 -31.64 -124.38 100.43
N GLU A 91 -32.25 -125.27 101.21
CA GLU A 91 -31.65 -126.28 102.10
C GLU A 91 -31.25 -127.52 101.28
N GLN A 92 -29.99 -127.98 101.33
CA GLN A 92 -29.60 -129.37 101.02
C GLN A 92 -28.11 -129.63 101.30
N ALA A 93 -27.78 -130.24 102.44
CA ALA A 93 -26.56 -131.04 102.60
C ALA A 93 -26.62 -131.89 103.90
N GLN A 94 -27.28 -133.04 103.85
CA GLN A 94 -26.99 -134.15 104.76
C GLN A 94 -25.82 -134.96 104.16
N LEU A 95 -24.66 -134.92 104.81
CA LEU A 95 -23.46 -135.68 104.43
C LEU A 95 -23.64 -137.16 104.79
N ASN A 96 -23.78 -138.02 103.78
CA ASN A 96 -23.74 -139.48 103.94
C ASN A 96 -22.28 -139.97 103.97
N LEU A 97 -21.81 -140.42 105.13
CA LEU A 97 -20.40 -140.75 105.40
C LEU A 97 -19.89 -142.08 104.78
N THR A 98 -20.72 -142.84 104.07
CA THR A 98 -20.37 -144.16 103.51
C THR A 98 -19.83 -144.13 102.07
N ASN A 99 -19.96 -143.02 101.35
CA ASN A 99 -19.48 -142.88 99.96
C ASN A 99 -18.14 -142.12 99.82
N ILE A 100 -17.56 -141.66 100.93
CA ILE A 100 -16.39 -140.77 100.96
C ILE A 100 -15.20 -141.26 100.12
N PRO A 101 -14.81 -142.55 100.11
CA PRO A 101 -13.65 -142.99 99.32
C PRO A 101 -13.89 -142.97 97.80
N GLY A 102 -15.10 -143.34 97.37
CA GLY A 102 -15.51 -143.29 95.96
C GLY A 102 -15.68 -141.86 95.48
N GLU A 103 -16.27 -141.00 96.31
CA GLU A 103 -16.38 -139.56 96.07
C GLU A 103 -15.01 -138.88 96.03
N GLN A 104 -14.05 -139.28 96.87
CA GLN A 104 -12.67 -138.77 96.81
C GLN A 104 -11.93 -139.21 95.54
N ALA A 105 -12.16 -140.44 95.04
CA ALA A 105 -11.60 -140.90 93.78
C ALA A 105 -12.21 -140.13 92.59
N ALA A 106 -13.54 -139.97 92.57
CA ALA A 106 -14.24 -139.18 91.55
C ALA A 106 -13.85 -137.69 91.60
N LEU A 107 -13.64 -137.13 92.79
CA LEU A 107 -13.17 -135.75 92.98
C LEU A 107 -11.73 -135.57 92.47
N ARG A 108 -10.84 -136.53 92.72
CA ARG A 108 -9.46 -136.50 92.20
C ARG A 108 -9.42 -136.60 90.68
N GLU A 109 -10.23 -137.48 90.11
CA GLU A 109 -10.36 -137.62 88.66
C GLU A 109 -10.97 -136.35 88.03
N SER A 110 -12.02 -135.80 88.66
CA SER A 110 -12.60 -134.52 88.26
C SER A 110 -11.58 -133.38 88.34
N HIS A 111 -10.79 -133.33 89.41
CA HIS A 111 -9.74 -132.32 89.58
C HIS A 111 -8.63 -132.46 88.53
N GLN A 112 -8.19 -133.69 88.21
CA GLN A 112 -7.24 -133.93 87.12
C GLN A 112 -7.82 -133.52 85.76
N ARG A 113 -9.08 -133.82 85.47
CA ARG A 113 -9.74 -133.36 84.23
C ARG A 113 -9.83 -131.85 84.16
N ILE A 114 -10.16 -131.17 85.26
CA ILE A 114 -10.22 -129.70 85.32
C ILE A 114 -8.82 -129.10 85.09
N LEU A 115 -7.78 -129.66 85.71
CA LEU A 115 -6.41 -129.20 85.48
C LEU A 115 -5.98 -129.39 84.02
N GLN A 116 -6.31 -130.53 83.40
CA GLN A 116 -6.07 -130.75 81.98
C GLN A 116 -6.83 -129.76 81.10
N GLN A 117 -8.11 -129.52 81.37
CA GLN A 117 -8.92 -128.52 80.65
C GLN A 117 -8.38 -127.09 80.82
N LEU A 118 -7.88 -126.75 82.01
CA LEU A 118 -7.24 -125.45 82.27
C LEU A 118 -5.92 -125.30 81.52
N GLU A 119 -5.10 -126.37 81.47
CA GLU A 119 -3.85 -126.39 80.71
C GLU A 119 -4.13 -126.25 79.21
N GLU A 120 -5.12 -126.98 78.68
CA GLU A 120 -5.57 -126.89 77.28
C GLU A 120 -6.09 -125.49 76.94
N LEU A 121 -6.97 -124.92 77.78
CA LEU A 121 -7.45 -123.54 77.62
C LEU A 121 -6.31 -122.53 77.69
N HIS A 122 -5.36 -122.71 78.61
CA HIS A 122 -4.22 -121.81 78.72
C HIS A 122 -3.35 -121.85 77.46
N GLN A 123 -3.06 -123.04 76.93
CA GLN A 123 -2.33 -123.21 75.67
C GLN A 123 -3.09 -122.60 74.48
N GLU A 124 -4.42 -122.77 74.42
CA GLU A 124 -5.24 -122.18 73.38
C GLU A 124 -5.24 -120.64 73.46
N LEU A 125 -5.34 -120.08 74.67
CA LEU A 125 -5.33 -118.63 74.90
C LEU A 125 -3.96 -118.01 74.59
N GLU A 126 -2.86 -118.70 74.93
CA GLU A 126 -1.52 -118.29 74.50
C GLU A 126 -1.35 -118.34 72.99
N ALA A 127 -1.85 -119.39 72.33
CA ALA A 127 -1.79 -119.53 70.88
C ALA A 127 -2.61 -118.43 70.18
N GLN A 128 -3.83 -118.17 70.65
CA GLN A 128 -4.67 -117.07 70.17
C GLN A 128 -4.02 -115.70 70.43
N GLY A 129 -3.41 -115.50 71.61
CA GLY A 129 -2.68 -114.29 71.94
C GLY A 129 -1.49 -114.04 71.00
N LYS A 130 -0.70 -115.08 70.70
CA LYS A 130 0.41 -115.02 69.73
C LYS A 130 -0.10 -114.74 68.32
N GLN A 131 -1.16 -115.41 67.88
CA GLN A 131 -1.77 -115.21 66.57
C GLN A 131 -2.32 -113.78 66.42
N HIS A 132 -3.03 -113.27 67.42
CA HIS A 132 -3.52 -111.89 67.41
C HIS A 132 -2.37 -110.90 67.40
N SER A 133 -1.33 -111.09 68.21
CA SER A 133 -0.15 -110.21 68.21
C SER A 133 0.55 -110.18 66.85
N GLN A 134 0.67 -111.33 66.18
CA GLN A 134 1.25 -111.42 64.84
C GLN A 134 0.39 -110.70 63.80
N SER A 135 -0.92 -110.96 63.80
CA SER A 135 -1.86 -110.29 62.89
C SER A 135 -1.87 -108.77 63.08
N LEU A 136 -1.78 -108.29 64.31
CA LEU A 136 -1.74 -106.86 64.62
C LEU A 136 -0.42 -106.23 64.17
N ALA A 137 0.71 -106.94 64.32
CA ALA A 137 2.01 -106.49 63.81
C ALA A 137 2.01 -106.41 62.27
N GLU A 138 1.46 -107.42 61.59
CA GLU A 138 1.30 -107.41 60.13
C GLU A 138 0.41 -106.25 59.67
N GLN A 139 -0.70 -105.99 60.37
CA GLN A 139 -1.61 -104.88 60.04
C GLN A 139 -0.93 -103.52 60.22
N VAL A 140 -0.15 -103.33 61.29
CA VAL A 140 0.64 -102.10 61.51
C VAL A 140 1.68 -101.92 60.41
N GLN A 141 2.37 -102.99 60.01
CA GLN A 141 3.34 -102.95 58.92
C GLN A 141 2.70 -102.57 57.58
N GLN A 142 1.54 -103.16 57.26
CA GLN A 142 0.78 -102.82 56.05
C GLN A 142 0.32 -101.35 56.06
N GLN A 143 -0.15 -100.85 57.20
CA GLN A 143 -0.53 -99.44 57.33
C GLN A 143 0.67 -98.50 57.16
N GLN A 144 1.83 -98.83 57.74
CA GLN A 144 3.05 -98.05 57.54
C GLN A 144 3.49 -98.01 56.07
N GLN A 145 3.42 -99.14 55.37
CA GLN A 145 3.73 -99.20 53.94
C GLN A 145 2.74 -98.37 53.12
N ALA A 146 1.44 -98.46 53.41
CA ALA A 146 0.42 -97.67 52.73
C ALA A 146 0.61 -96.16 52.97
N LEU A 147 0.95 -95.75 54.21
CA LEU A 147 1.24 -94.36 54.54
C LEU A 147 2.51 -93.85 53.85
N SER A 148 3.56 -94.67 53.76
CA SER A 148 4.79 -94.31 53.02
C SER A 148 4.48 -94.08 51.54
N LEU A 149 3.76 -95.01 50.90
CA LEU A 149 3.38 -94.86 49.49
C LEU A 149 2.49 -93.64 49.26
N PHE A 150 1.56 -93.37 50.17
CA PHE A 150 0.73 -92.18 50.10
C PHE A 150 1.56 -90.89 50.26
N HIS A 151 2.54 -90.89 51.17
CA HIS A 151 3.45 -89.76 51.35
C HIS A 151 4.25 -89.49 50.07
N ASP A 152 4.86 -90.52 49.49
CA ASP A 152 5.63 -90.42 48.25
C ASP A 152 4.76 -89.89 47.09
N GLN A 153 3.49 -90.33 47.01
CA GLN A 153 2.53 -89.84 46.01
C GLN A 153 2.17 -88.36 46.19
N VAL A 154 1.98 -87.92 47.44
CA VAL A 154 1.68 -86.51 47.74
C VAL A 154 2.89 -85.63 47.46
N GLU A 155 4.10 -86.07 47.81
CA GLU A 155 5.34 -85.36 47.52
C GLU A 155 5.53 -85.20 46.00
N GLN A 156 5.41 -86.29 45.23
CA GLN A 156 5.47 -86.23 43.77
C GLN A 156 4.41 -85.32 43.16
N HIS A 157 3.17 -85.37 43.66
CA HIS A 157 2.10 -84.50 43.18
C HIS A 157 2.40 -83.02 43.49
N LEU A 158 2.93 -82.71 44.68
CA LEU A 158 3.31 -81.35 45.05
C LEU A 158 4.44 -80.83 44.17
N ASP A 159 5.48 -81.64 43.95
CA ASP A 159 6.61 -81.27 43.08
C ASP A 159 6.15 -81.02 41.64
N THR A 160 5.31 -81.92 41.10
CA THR A 160 4.76 -81.77 39.75
C THR A 160 3.92 -80.50 39.65
N GLN A 161 3.04 -80.25 40.62
CA GLN A 161 2.19 -79.06 40.65
C GLN A 161 3.02 -77.78 40.79
N GLN A 162 4.11 -77.81 41.57
CA GLN A 162 5.02 -76.68 41.72
C GLN A 162 5.77 -76.39 40.42
N GLU A 163 6.27 -77.42 39.74
CA GLU A 163 6.95 -77.29 38.45
C GLU A 163 6.00 -76.76 37.37
N GLU A 164 4.77 -77.27 37.31
CA GLU A 164 3.74 -76.76 36.39
C GLU A 164 3.41 -75.29 36.66
N MET A 165 3.24 -74.88 37.92
CA MET A 165 2.93 -73.50 38.25
C MET A 165 4.07 -72.54 37.91
N LEU A 166 5.32 -72.96 38.19
CA LEU A 166 6.51 -72.19 37.84
C LEU A 166 6.66 -72.08 36.32
N GLY A 167 6.44 -73.16 35.58
CA GLY A 167 6.44 -73.15 34.12
C GLY A 167 5.39 -72.21 33.52
N GLN A 168 4.16 -72.23 34.06
CA GLN A 168 3.09 -71.31 33.64
C GLN A 168 3.45 -69.84 33.94
N LEU A 169 4.04 -69.57 35.11
CA LEU A 169 4.50 -68.22 35.47
C LEU A 169 5.61 -67.73 34.55
N GLU A 170 6.56 -68.59 34.18
CA GLU A 170 7.62 -68.26 33.24
C GLU A 170 7.07 -67.99 31.83
N GLU A 171 6.14 -68.81 31.35
CA GLU A 171 5.48 -68.59 30.05
C GLU A 171 4.67 -67.29 30.03
N GLN A 172 3.94 -66.99 31.11
CA GLN A 172 3.24 -65.72 31.28
C GLN A 172 4.22 -64.53 31.32
N ALA A 173 5.36 -64.66 31.99
CA ALA A 173 6.38 -63.61 32.02
C ALA A 173 6.99 -63.40 30.62
N GLN A 174 7.25 -64.46 29.86
CA GLN A 174 7.77 -64.37 28.50
C GLN A 174 6.77 -63.73 27.53
N THR A 175 5.49 -64.12 27.60
CA THR A 175 4.42 -63.53 26.78
C THR A 175 4.23 -62.05 27.10
N LEU A 176 4.20 -61.66 28.37
CA LEU A 176 4.15 -60.26 28.79
C LEU A 176 5.36 -59.47 28.28
N ARG A 177 6.57 -60.04 28.34
CA ARG A 177 7.79 -59.42 27.83
C ARG A 177 7.71 -59.19 26.31
N HIS A 178 7.24 -60.19 25.56
CA HIS A 178 7.02 -60.04 24.11
C HIS A 178 5.98 -58.97 23.78
N VAL A 179 4.89 -58.89 24.54
CA VAL A 179 3.88 -57.82 24.36
C VAL A 179 4.49 -56.46 24.66
N LEU A 180 5.28 -56.33 25.73
CA LEU A 180 5.96 -55.09 26.10
C LEU A 180 6.94 -54.63 25.00
N ASP A 181 7.76 -55.55 24.49
CA ASP A 181 8.72 -55.26 23.42
C ASP A 181 8.00 -54.85 22.12
N SER A 182 6.90 -55.54 21.78
CA SER A 182 6.05 -55.20 20.64
C SER A 182 5.43 -53.82 20.80
N GLN A 183 4.87 -53.49 21.96
CA GLN A 183 4.32 -52.16 22.24
C GLN A 183 5.40 -51.08 22.17
N LYS A 184 6.60 -51.35 22.69
CA LYS A 184 7.73 -50.42 22.60
C LYS A 184 8.11 -50.12 21.14
N GLN A 185 8.18 -51.15 20.29
CA GLN A 185 8.41 -50.97 18.86
C GLN A 185 7.30 -50.17 18.18
N GLN A 186 6.03 -50.42 18.54
CA GLN A 186 4.90 -49.62 18.03
C GLN A 186 5.00 -48.15 18.44
N PHE A 187 5.36 -47.87 19.70
CA PHE A 187 5.59 -46.51 20.18
C PHE A 187 6.73 -45.81 19.42
N GLU A 188 7.86 -46.49 19.20
CA GLU A 188 8.98 -45.95 18.43
C GLU A 188 8.57 -45.62 16.98
N GLN A 189 7.78 -46.50 16.33
CA GLN A 189 7.25 -46.24 14.99
C GLN A 189 6.29 -45.05 14.96
N VAL A 190 5.41 -44.92 15.94
CA VAL A 190 4.49 -43.78 16.05
C VAL A 190 5.27 -42.49 16.28
N GLN A 191 6.29 -42.52 17.14
CA GLN A 191 7.15 -41.37 17.40
C GLN A 191 7.91 -40.93 16.14
N GLN A 192 8.44 -41.87 15.36
CA GLN A 192 9.05 -41.58 14.06
C GLN A 192 8.05 -40.94 13.10
N ARG A 193 6.84 -41.49 12.95
CA ARG A 193 5.79 -40.91 12.10
C ARG A 193 5.40 -39.50 12.52
N ILE A 194 5.28 -39.24 13.82
CA ILE A 194 4.99 -37.90 14.35
C ILE A 194 6.13 -36.94 14.01
N SER A 195 7.39 -37.36 14.18
CA SER A 195 8.54 -36.52 13.83
C SER A 195 8.60 -36.18 12.34
N GLU A 196 8.33 -37.17 11.46
CA GLU A 196 8.25 -36.96 10.02
C GLU A 196 7.09 -36.02 9.64
N GLN A 197 5.92 -36.17 10.26
CA GLN A 197 4.78 -35.29 10.03
C GLN A 197 5.06 -33.86 10.50
N THR A 198 5.72 -33.69 11.64
CA THR A 198 6.12 -32.38 12.16
C THR A 198 7.08 -31.70 11.20
N GLN A 199 8.11 -32.43 10.73
CA GLN A 199 9.05 -31.89 9.74
C GLN A 199 8.35 -31.51 8.42
N ARG A 200 7.37 -32.30 7.96
CA ARG A 200 6.55 -31.96 6.79
C ARG A 200 5.75 -30.67 7.01
N LEU A 201 5.13 -30.51 8.18
CA LEU A 201 4.40 -29.28 8.52
C LEU A 201 5.33 -28.06 8.54
N ASP A 202 6.52 -28.17 9.14
CA ASP A 202 7.50 -27.09 9.14
C ASP A 202 7.91 -26.69 7.70
N THR A 203 8.17 -27.66 6.83
CA THR A 203 8.47 -27.37 5.41
C THR A 203 7.31 -26.73 4.67
N GLN A 204 6.07 -27.13 4.99
CA GLN A 204 4.87 -26.54 4.40
C GLN A 204 4.65 -25.10 4.88
N GLU A 205 4.92 -24.82 6.15
CA GLU A 205 4.85 -23.47 6.73
C GLU A 205 5.90 -22.54 6.09
N GLN A 206 7.13 -23.03 5.92
CA GLN A 206 8.19 -22.31 5.20
C GLN A 206 7.76 -21.98 3.77
N PHE A 207 7.23 -22.95 3.03
CA PHE A 207 6.74 -22.74 1.66
C PHE A 207 5.58 -21.75 1.60
N THR A 208 4.65 -21.82 2.56
CA THR A 208 3.52 -20.90 2.66
C THR A 208 3.99 -19.47 2.97
N THR A 209 5.03 -19.33 3.78
CA THR A 209 5.67 -18.04 4.09
C THR A 209 6.34 -17.46 2.85
N GLN A 210 7.11 -18.25 2.10
CA GLN A 210 7.70 -17.84 0.82
C GLN A 210 6.64 -17.44 -0.23
N LEU A 211 5.53 -18.18 -0.30
CA LEU A 211 4.40 -17.81 -1.16
C LEU A 211 3.78 -16.48 -0.75
N ARG A 212 3.66 -16.21 0.56
CA ARG A 212 3.14 -14.92 1.05
C ARG A 212 4.07 -13.77 0.66
N GLU A 213 5.37 -13.91 0.88
CA GLU A 213 6.38 -12.91 0.53
C GLU A 213 6.40 -12.62 -0.98
N THR A 214 6.33 -13.67 -1.81
CA THR A 214 6.26 -13.50 -3.28
C THR A 214 4.97 -12.84 -3.73
N VAL A 215 3.82 -13.18 -3.14
CA VAL A 215 2.54 -12.50 -3.44
C VAL A 215 2.61 -11.03 -3.04
N GLU A 216 3.18 -10.70 -1.89
CA GLU A 216 3.37 -9.32 -1.43
C GLU A 216 4.27 -8.53 -2.39
N GLN A 217 5.40 -9.10 -2.81
CA GLN A 217 6.28 -8.50 -3.83
C GLN A 217 5.57 -8.25 -5.16
N TYR A 218 4.75 -9.20 -5.64
CA TYR A 218 3.96 -9.00 -6.86
C TYR A 218 2.88 -7.92 -6.70
N GLN A 219 2.25 -7.83 -5.53
CA GLN A 219 1.28 -6.78 -5.25
C GLN A 219 1.94 -5.40 -5.22
N GLU A 220 3.10 -5.27 -4.58
CA GLU A 220 3.89 -4.03 -4.59
C GLU A 220 4.31 -3.64 -6.00
N THR A 221 4.87 -4.58 -6.77
CA THR A 221 5.29 -4.34 -8.16
C THR A 221 4.12 -3.95 -9.05
N SER A 222 2.97 -4.62 -8.90
CA SER A 222 1.73 -4.28 -9.62
C SER A 222 1.22 -2.89 -9.26
N THR A 223 1.28 -2.52 -7.97
CA THR A 223 0.88 -1.19 -7.50
C THR A 223 1.81 -0.11 -8.05
N GLN A 224 3.13 -0.35 -8.05
CA GLN A 224 4.11 0.56 -8.65
C GLN A 224 3.88 0.74 -10.15
N ALA A 225 3.72 -0.36 -10.90
CA ALA A 225 3.44 -0.29 -12.33
C ALA A 225 2.13 0.45 -12.62
N GLN A 226 1.12 0.30 -11.78
CA GLN A 226 -0.14 1.03 -11.91
C GLN A 226 0.01 2.53 -11.59
N GLN A 227 0.83 2.89 -10.61
CA GLN A 227 1.17 4.29 -10.34
C GLN A 227 1.94 4.92 -11.51
N GLU A 228 2.95 4.22 -12.05
CA GLU A 228 3.71 4.66 -13.23
C GLU A 228 2.80 4.86 -14.45
N LEU A 229 1.89 3.90 -14.71
CA LEU A 229 0.92 4.02 -15.80
C LEU A 229 0.00 5.23 -15.60
N THR A 230 -0.44 5.48 -14.36
CA THR A 230 -1.30 6.63 -14.04
C THR A 230 -0.54 7.95 -14.24
N GLN A 231 0.74 8.01 -13.85
CA GLN A 231 1.61 9.17 -14.09
C GLN A 231 1.81 9.41 -15.58
N GLN A 232 2.13 8.37 -16.36
CA GLN A 232 2.25 8.48 -17.82
C GLN A 232 0.94 8.97 -18.46
N GLN A 233 -0.21 8.47 -18.01
CA GLN A 233 -1.51 8.96 -18.49
C GLN A 233 -1.70 10.44 -18.19
N GLN A 234 -1.36 10.91 -16.99
CA GLN A 234 -1.43 12.33 -16.63
C GLN A 234 -0.49 13.18 -17.49
N GLU A 235 0.73 12.72 -17.76
CA GLU A 235 1.67 13.41 -18.65
C GLU A 235 1.14 13.50 -20.08
N VAL A 236 0.56 12.41 -20.60
CA VAL A 236 -0.09 12.39 -21.92
C VAL A 236 -1.28 13.36 -21.95
N PHE A 237 -2.12 13.37 -20.91
CA PHE A 237 -3.24 14.32 -20.81
C PHE A 237 -2.75 15.77 -20.80
N ARG A 238 -1.74 16.08 -19.98
CA ARG A 238 -1.15 17.43 -19.95
C ARG A 238 -0.58 17.82 -21.31
N PHE A 239 0.12 16.91 -22.00
CA PHE A 239 0.62 17.16 -23.34
C PHE A 239 -0.52 17.40 -24.34
N LEU A 240 -1.60 16.62 -24.28
CA LEU A 240 -2.78 16.82 -25.12
C LEU A 240 -3.47 18.16 -24.83
N GLU A 241 -3.55 18.58 -23.58
CA GLU A 241 -4.05 19.90 -23.19
C GLU A 241 -3.16 21.02 -23.75
N GLU A 242 -1.84 20.91 -23.62
CA GLU A 242 -0.88 21.84 -24.21
C GLU A 242 -1.06 21.92 -25.74
N GLN A 243 -1.15 20.77 -26.43
CA GLN A 243 -1.43 20.73 -27.87
C GLN A 243 -2.77 21.36 -28.23
N HIS A 244 -3.81 21.12 -27.44
CA HIS A 244 -5.11 21.74 -27.64
C HIS A 244 -5.04 23.26 -27.46
N THR A 245 -4.35 23.76 -26.44
CA THR A 245 -4.16 25.20 -26.24
C THR A 245 -3.42 25.83 -27.42
N LEU A 246 -2.31 25.22 -27.88
CA LEU A 246 -1.59 25.65 -29.07
C LEU A 246 -2.47 25.64 -30.32
N PHE A 247 -3.28 24.60 -30.51
CA PHE A 247 -4.21 24.52 -31.63
C PHE A 247 -5.28 25.62 -31.56
N THR A 248 -5.82 25.91 -30.37
CA THR A 248 -6.78 27.01 -30.19
C THR A 248 -6.12 28.37 -30.45
N GLU A 249 -4.91 28.61 -29.96
CA GLU A 249 -4.14 29.83 -30.26
C GLU A 249 -3.91 29.98 -31.76
N LEU A 250 -3.47 28.91 -32.44
CA LEU A 250 -3.24 28.91 -33.87
C LEU A 250 -4.54 29.15 -34.66
N THR A 251 -5.66 28.59 -34.20
CA THR A 251 -6.99 28.86 -34.77
C THR A 251 -7.40 30.32 -34.57
N THR A 252 -7.14 30.91 -33.40
CA THR A 252 -7.42 32.34 -33.16
C THR A 252 -6.53 33.25 -34.01
N GLN A 253 -5.24 32.91 -34.15
CA GLN A 253 -4.34 33.62 -35.06
C GLN A 253 -4.80 33.51 -36.51
N HIS A 254 -5.26 32.34 -36.94
CA HIS A 254 -5.82 32.16 -38.26
C HIS A 254 -7.04 33.05 -38.49
N LYS A 255 -7.97 33.10 -37.54
CA LYS A 255 -9.13 34.02 -37.60
C LYS A 255 -8.70 35.48 -37.68
N HIS A 256 -7.71 35.90 -36.89
CA HIS A 256 -7.18 37.27 -36.97
C HIS A 256 -6.50 37.56 -38.31
N LEU A 257 -5.82 36.59 -38.90
CA LEU A 257 -5.27 36.71 -40.24
C LEU A 257 -6.39 36.81 -41.28
N GLU A 258 -7.44 35.99 -41.18
CA GLU A 258 -8.63 36.08 -42.05
C GLU A 258 -9.31 37.45 -41.95
N GLU A 259 -9.54 37.96 -40.74
CA GLU A 259 -10.07 39.31 -40.50
C GLU A 259 -9.18 40.38 -41.13
N ARG A 260 -7.87 40.27 -40.94
CA ARG A 260 -6.89 41.22 -41.50
C ARG A 260 -6.83 41.14 -43.03
N THR A 261 -6.97 39.95 -43.62
CA THR A 261 -7.09 39.81 -45.07
C THR A 261 -8.40 40.39 -45.58
N GLY A 262 -9.51 40.24 -44.86
CA GLY A 262 -10.77 40.88 -45.20
C GLY A 262 -10.69 42.41 -45.14
N GLN A 263 -10.03 42.96 -44.12
CA GLN A 263 -9.74 44.41 -44.03
C GLN A 263 -8.84 44.88 -45.18
N LEU A 264 -7.82 44.10 -45.55
CA LEU A 264 -6.96 44.42 -46.69
C LEU A 264 -7.75 44.37 -48.01
N ASP A 265 -8.65 43.41 -48.20
CA ASP A 265 -9.53 43.35 -49.37
C ASP A 265 -10.46 44.57 -49.44
N GLU A 266 -11.01 45.02 -48.31
CA GLU A 266 -11.82 46.26 -48.24
C GLU A 266 -10.98 47.50 -48.60
N VAL A 267 -9.74 47.58 -48.10
CA VAL A 267 -8.78 48.64 -48.47
C VAL A 267 -8.45 48.57 -49.97
N VAL A 268 -8.24 47.37 -50.52
CA VAL A 268 -7.99 47.19 -51.96
C VAL A 268 -9.21 47.61 -52.79
N GLN A 269 -10.43 47.30 -52.36
CA GLN A 269 -11.65 47.74 -53.04
C GLN A 269 -11.85 49.27 -52.97
N THR A 270 -11.60 49.88 -51.81
CA THR A 270 -11.67 51.35 -51.66
C THR A 270 -10.58 52.05 -52.46
N LEU A 271 -9.35 51.54 -52.48
CA LEU A 271 -8.30 52.07 -53.33
C LEU A 271 -8.61 51.87 -54.83
N SER A 272 -9.16 50.71 -55.22
CA SER A 272 -9.58 50.45 -56.60
C SER A 272 -10.66 51.43 -57.06
N THR A 273 -11.69 51.64 -56.26
CA THR A 273 -12.74 52.64 -56.55
C THR A 273 -12.18 54.06 -56.58
N GLN A 274 -11.24 54.40 -55.69
CA GLN A 274 -10.55 55.69 -55.71
C GLN A 274 -9.67 55.88 -56.96
N ILE A 275 -8.97 54.84 -57.42
CA ILE A 275 -8.18 54.85 -58.67
C ILE A 275 -9.10 55.04 -59.87
N VAL A 276 -10.24 54.34 -59.93
CA VAL A 276 -11.24 54.51 -60.99
C VAL A 276 -11.77 55.95 -61.01
N TRP A 277 -12.15 56.48 -59.85
CA TRP A 277 -12.63 57.86 -59.72
C TRP A 277 -11.56 58.89 -60.12
N GLN A 278 -10.31 58.71 -59.70
CA GLN A 278 -9.19 59.56 -60.15
C GLN A 278 -8.95 59.44 -61.65
N GLY A 279 -9.09 58.24 -62.23
CA GLY A 279 -9.02 58.01 -63.67
C GLY A 279 -10.10 58.78 -64.43
N GLU A 280 -11.34 58.74 -63.95
CA GLU A 280 -12.47 59.51 -64.51
C GLU A 280 -12.22 61.03 -64.41
N LEU A 281 -11.71 61.51 -63.27
CA LEU A 281 -11.40 62.93 -63.08
C LEU A 281 -10.29 63.40 -64.04
N VAL A 282 -9.23 62.62 -64.21
CA VAL A 282 -8.14 62.90 -65.16
C VAL A 282 -8.67 62.89 -66.59
N GLN A 283 -9.55 61.95 -66.94
CA GLN A 283 -10.18 61.90 -68.26
C GLN A 283 -11.08 63.11 -68.51
N GLN A 284 -11.79 63.58 -67.50
CA GLN A 284 -12.61 64.80 -67.57
C GLN A 284 -11.74 66.06 -67.71
N GLN A 285 -10.61 66.13 -67.00
CA GLN A 285 -9.62 67.20 -67.18
C GLN A 285 -9.01 67.19 -68.58
N TYR A 286 -8.73 66.00 -69.13
CA TYR A 286 -8.24 65.85 -70.50
C TYR A 286 -9.27 66.34 -71.54
N GLN A 287 -10.55 66.01 -71.36
CA GLN A 287 -11.66 66.50 -72.20
C GLN A 287 -11.83 68.03 -72.13
N ASN A 288 -11.74 68.59 -70.92
CA ASN A 288 -11.77 70.05 -70.74
C ASN A 288 -10.57 70.72 -71.43
N LEU A 289 -9.37 70.14 -71.30
CA LEU A 289 -8.15 70.61 -71.97
C LEU A 289 -8.28 70.56 -73.50
N THR A 290 -8.84 69.49 -74.07
CA THR A 290 -9.07 69.37 -75.51
C THR A 290 -10.11 70.36 -76.01
N THR A 291 -11.15 70.64 -75.23
CA THR A 291 -12.18 71.63 -75.57
C THR A 291 -11.62 73.07 -75.49
N SER A 292 -10.76 73.36 -74.50
CA SER A 292 -10.02 74.61 -74.46
C SER A 292 -9.01 74.72 -75.62
N LEU A 293 -8.32 73.66 -76.02
CA LEU A 293 -7.40 73.70 -77.17
C LEU A 293 -8.14 73.94 -78.50
N ALA A 294 -9.36 73.41 -78.67
CA ALA A 294 -10.19 73.68 -79.84
C ALA A 294 -10.65 75.14 -79.91
N THR A 295 -11.04 75.75 -78.78
CA THR A 295 -11.43 77.17 -78.73
C THR A 295 -10.25 78.12 -78.94
N TRP A 296 -9.04 77.73 -78.52
CA TRP A 296 -7.82 78.50 -78.80
C TRP A 296 -7.37 78.37 -80.27
N SER A 297 -7.63 77.25 -80.95
CA SER A 297 -7.31 77.14 -82.39
C SER A 297 -8.28 77.97 -83.25
N GLU A 298 -9.56 78.04 -82.87
CA GLU A 298 -10.56 78.89 -83.55
C GLU A 298 -10.29 80.40 -83.35
N GLN A 299 -9.73 80.78 -82.19
CA GLN A 299 -9.21 82.14 -81.95
C GLN A 299 -7.91 82.45 -82.72
N ALA A 300 -7.08 81.44 -83.01
CA ALA A 300 -5.88 81.63 -83.83
C ALA A 300 -6.22 81.83 -85.32
N ASP A 301 -7.21 81.12 -85.85
CA ASP A 301 -7.67 81.24 -87.25
C ASP A 301 -8.31 82.60 -87.53
N THR A 302 -9.05 83.16 -86.56
CA THR A 302 -9.64 84.52 -86.67
C THR A 302 -8.59 85.62 -86.61
N TRP A 303 -7.53 85.46 -85.81
CA TRP A 303 -6.37 86.36 -85.78
C TRP A 303 -5.55 86.33 -87.08
N GLN A 304 -5.47 85.17 -87.73
CA GLN A 304 -4.74 84.99 -88.98
C GLN A 304 -5.48 85.60 -90.18
N GLN A 305 -6.82 85.64 -90.16
CA GLN A 305 -7.65 86.31 -91.18
C GLN A 305 -7.63 87.84 -91.05
N GLU A 306 -7.64 88.39 -89.82
CA GLU A 306 -7.54 89.84 -89.59
C GLU A 306 -6.15 90.41 -89.91
N THR A 307 -5.08 89.64 -89.67
CA THR A 307 -3.71 90.07 -90.02
C THR A 307 -3.44 90.03 -91.52
N ALA A 308 -4.06 89.09 -92.26
CA ALA A 308 -3.95 89.01 -93.72
C ALA A 308 -4.68 90.17 -94.45
N THR A 309 -5.82 90.62 -93.92
CA THR A 309 -6.57 91.77 -94.47
C THR A 309 -5.87 93.10 -94.18
N ARG A 310 -5.29 93.26 -92.97
CA ARG A 310 -4.55 94.46 -92.59
C ARG A 310 -3.20 94.62 -93.31
N LEU A 311 -2.56 93.52 -93.69
CA LEU A 311 -1.34 93.52 -94.51
C LEU A 311 -1.61 93.91 -95.98
N ALA A 312 -2.76 93.50 -96.54
CA ALA A 312 -3.16 93.88 -97.89
C ALA A 312 -3.53 95.37 -98.01
N GLU A 313 -4.12 95.96 -96.97
CA GLU A 313 -4.43 97.40 -96.91
C GLU A 313 -3.16 98.25 -96.76
N LEU A 314 -2.22 97.87 -95.88
CA LEU A 314 -0.94 98.58 -95.71
C LEU A 314 -0.05 98.50 -96.97
N GLN A 315 -0.12 97.41 -97.73
CA GLN A 315 0.67 97.25 -98.96
C GLN A 315 0.13 98.11 -100.12
N ASN A 316 -1.18 98.40 -100.13
CA ASN A 316 -1.81 99.29 -101.11
C ASN A 316 -1.58 100.78 -100.77
N GLU A 317 -1.62 101.14 -99.48
CA GLU A 317 -1.28 102.49 -99.00
C GLU A 317 0.21 102.82 -99.20
N LEU A 318 1.11 101.85 -99.03
CA LEU A 318 2.54 102.02 -99.32
C LEU A 318 2.82 102.22 -100.82
N GLN A 319 2.10 101.52 -101.70
CA GLN A 319 2.23 101.71 -103.16
C GLN A 319 1.66 103.04 -103.66
N GLN A 320 0.63 103.59 -102.99
CA GLN A 320 0.13 104.94 -103.29
C GLN A 320 1.05 106.04 -102.73
N ALA A 321 1.65 105.85 -101.57
CA ALA A 321 2.62 106.78 -100.99
C ALA A 321 3.93 106.86 -101.80
N VAL A 322 4.42 105.73 -102.35
CA VAL A 322 5.62 105.72 -103.21
C VAL A 322 5.39 106.44 -104.55
N ARG A 323 4.23 106.27 -105.18
CA ARG A 323 3.89 107.00 -106.42
C ARG A 323 3.73 108.50 -106.20
N ALA A 324 3.10 108.91 -105.10
CA ALA A 324 3.00 110.32 -104.73
C ALA A 324 4.36 110.95 -104.39
N HIS A 325 5.30 110.19 -103.83
CA HIS A 325 6.64 110.68 -103.50
C HIS A 325 7.58 110.73 -104.71
N GLU A 326 7.42 109.83 -105.69
CA GLU A 326 8.14 109.86 -106.98
C GLU A 326 7.69 111.03 -107.88
N ASP A 327 6.41 111.36 -107.90
CA ASP A 327 5.87 112.51 -108.64
C ASP A 327 6.27 113.86 -107.99
N ALA A 328 6.34 113.90 -106.65
CA ALA A 328 6.85 115.06 -105.90
C ALA A 328 8.38 115.26 -106.08
N LEU A 329 9.15 114.18 -106.26
CA LEU A 329 10.59 114.25 -106.54
C LEU A 329 10.87 114.71 -107.98
N ARG A 330 10.08 114.27 -108.98
CA ARG A 330 10.19 114.75 -110.36
C ARG A 330 9.84 116.24 -110.51
N GLN A 331 8.79 116.72 -109.84
CA GLN A 331 8.45 118.15 -109.85
C GLN A 331 9.49 119.02 -109.13
N ARG A 332 10.11 118.50 -108.07
CA ARG A 332 11.16 119.22 -107.32
C ARG A 332 12.49 119.24 -108.07
N GLN A 333 12.76 118.23 -108.91
CA GLN A 333 13.96 118.17 -109.75
C GLN A 333 13.85 119.04 -111.01
N GLN A 334 12.67 119.13 -111.64
CA GLN A 334 12.41 120.13 -112.70
C GLN A 334 12.48 121.58 -112.20
N ALA A 335 11.95 121.88 -111.00
CA ALA A 335 12.07 123.21 -110.40
C ALA A 335 13.51 123.59 -110.00
N LEU A 336 14.35 122.60 -109.65
CA LEU A 336 15.77 122.80 -109.38
C LEU A 336 16.57 123.03 -110.66
N ASP A 337 16.29 122.32 -111.75
CA ASP A 337 16.97 122.48 -113.04
C ASP A 337 16.60 123.80 -113.75
N GLU A 338 15.36 124.30 -113.61
CA GLU A 338 14.96 125.63 -114.09
C GLU A 338 15.56 126.77 -113.22
N SER A 339 15.69 126.57 -111.91
CA SER A 339 16.35 127.54 -111.02
C SER A 339 17.88 127.60 -111.22
N LEU A 340 18.52 126.48 -111.58
CA LEU A 340 19.96 126.41 -111.88
C LEU A 340 20.31 126.95 -113.27
N ALA A 341 19.39 126.91 -114.23
CA ALA A 341 19.53 127.57 -115.53
C ALA A 341 19.46 129.11 -115.40
N LEU A 342 18.51 129.63 -114.62
CA LEU A 342 18.39 131.07 -114.34
C LEU A 342 19.55 131.62 -113.48
N LEU A 343 20.07 130.85 -112.52
CA LEU A 343 21.26 131.24 -111.74
C LEU A 343 22.57 131.21 -112.55
N ARG A 344 22.69 130.37 -113.59
CA ARG A 344 23.87 130.36 -114.47
C ARG A 344 23.89 131.52 -115.46
N GLU A 345 22.73 132.03 -115.87
CA GLU A 345 22.61 133.20 -116.75
C GLU A 345 22.79 134.52 -115.97
N GLN A 346 22.37 134.55 -114.70
CA GLN A 346 22.51 135.72 -113.81
C GLN A 346 23.93 135.87 -113.22
N VAL A 347 24.70 134.77 -113.10
CA VAL A 347 26.10 134.80 -112.64
C VAL A 347 27.09 135.22 -113.73
N VAL A 348 26.81 134.97 -115.02
CA VAL A 348 27.68 135.44 -116.12
C VAL A 348 27.49 136.93 -116.41
N VAL A 349 26.27 137.47 -116.25
CA VAL A 349 26.00 138.91 -116.38
C VAL A 349 26.56 139.70 -115.19
N SER A 350 26.55 139.12 -113.97
CA SER A 350 27.14 139.74 -112.78
C SER A 350 28.67 139.69 -112.75
N HIS A 351 29.30 138.72 -113.43
CA HIS A 351 30.77 138.61 -113.53
C HIS A 351 31.36 139.64 -114.52
N LEU A 352 30.63 139.97 -115.59
CA LEU A 352 31.00 141.00 -116.57
C LEU A 352 30.81 142.45 -116.05
N GLU A 353 29.94 142.67 -115.05
CA GLU A 353 29.80 143.98 -114.38
C GLU A 353 30.80 144.17 -113.23
N LEU A 354 31.30 143.09 -112.61
CA LEU A 354 32.32 143.15 -111.56
C LEU A 354 33.76 143.33 -112.10
N GLU A 355 34.09 142.81 -113.28
CA GLU A 355 35.39 143.10 -113.92
C GLU A 355 35.54 144.55 -114.39
N ARG A 356 34.42 145.23 -114.71
CA ARG A 356 34.39 146.65 -115.08
C ARG A 356 34.57 147.60 -113.89
N ILE A 357 34.13 147.21 -112.69
CA ILE A 357 34.32 147.99 -111.44
C ILE A 357 35.74 147.81 -110.88
N VAL A 358 36.37 146.65 -111.12
CA VAL A 358 37.78 146.39 -110.78
C VAL A 358 38.75 147.20 -111.66
N GLN A 359 38.34 147.59 -112.88
CA GLN A 359 39.09 148.55 -113.70
C GLN A 359 39.05 150.00 -113.18
N GLU A 360 38.03 150.43 -112.44
CA GLU A 360 37.92 151.82 -111.99
C GLU A 360 38.57 152.08 -110.61
N LEU A 361 38.64 151.08 -109.74
CA LEU A 361 39.26 151.21 -108.40
C LEU A 361 40.78 150.97 -108.39
N THR A 362 41.32 150.28 -109.40
CA THR A 362 42.78 150.05 -109.50
C THR A 362 43.50 151.25 -110.15
N GLY A 363 42.78 152.07 -110.94
CA GLY A 363 43.30 153.34 -111.46
C GLY A 363 43.30 154.50 -110.45
N HIS A 364 42.38 154.47 -109.47
CA HIS A 364 42.23 155.56 -108.51
C HIS A 364 43.24 155.53 -107.34
N TYR A 365 43.83 154.36 -107.04
CA TYR A 365 44.82 154.20 -105.97
C TYR A 365 46.29 154.40 -106.42
N GLU A 366 46.56 154.46 -107.73
CA GLU A 366 47.90 154.84 -108.25
C GLU A 366 48.04 156.37 -108.46
N GLU A 367 46.93 157.13 -108.50
CA GLU A 367 46.94 158.59 -108.57
C GLU A 367 47.07 159.26 -107.18
N GLU A 368 46.59 158.66 -106.10
CA GLU A 368 46.83 159.15 -104.73
C GLU A 368 48.24 158.86 -104.20
N ALA A 369 48.91 157.82 -104.72
CA ALA A 369 50.31 157.52 -104.38
C ALA A 369 51.31 158.50 -105.03
N LYS A 370 50.90 159.22 -106.08
CA LYS A 370 51.68 160.29 -106.72
C LYS A 370 51.57 161.64 -106.02
N GLN A 371 50.54 161.86 -105.20
CA GLN A 371 50.32 163.15 -104.53
C GLN A 371 51.08 163.28 -103.20
N ARG A 372 51.31 162.18 -102.46
CA ARG A 372 52.13 162.19 -101.24
C ARG A 372 53.64 162.13 -101.49
N THR A 373 54.07 161.61 -102.63
CA THR A 373 55.49 161.64 -103.04
C THR A 373 55.89 162.97 -103.67
N THR A 374 54.96 163.68 -104.33
CA THR A 374 55.20 165.06 -104.80
C THR A 374 55.24 166.05 -103.64
N GLU A 375 54.45 165.89 -102.58
CA GLU A 375 54.55 166.76 -101.38
C GLU A 375 55.82 166.51 -100.54
N GLN A 376 56.32 165.27 -100.47
CA GLN A 376 57.60 164.97 -99.81
C GLN A 376 58.84 165.33 -100.64
N GLN A 377 58.78 165.25 -101.97
CA GLN A 377 59.90 165.70 -102.82
C GLN A 377 59.92 167.21 -103.00
N HIS A 378 58.78 167.91 -102.99
CA HIS A 378 58.75 169.37 -103.01
C HIS A 378 59.25 169.98 -101.69
N PHE A 379 59.11 169.25 -100.56
CA PHE A 379 59.77 169.53 -99.28
C PHE A 379 61.29 169.26 -99.32
N GLN A 380 61.74 168.21 -100.02
CA GLN A 380 63.17 167.93 -100.23
C GLN A 380 63.83 168.92 -101.21
N GLU A 381 63.10 169.42 -102.21
CA GLU A 381 63.53 170.47 -103.15
C GLU A 381 63.62 171.84 -102.48
N THR A 382 62.70 172.18 -101.58
CA THR A 382 62.80 173.43 -100.79
C THR A 382 63.93 173.37 -99.75
N LEU A 383 64.24 172.19 -99.20
CA LEU A 383 65.40 172.00 -98.32
C LEU A 383 66.73 172.09 -99.09
N ASN A 384 66.80 171.52 -100.31
CA ASN A 384 68.00 171.60 -101.15
C ASN A 384 68.17 172.98 -101.81
N GLN A 385 67.09 173.71 -102.10
CA GLN A 385 67.14 175.12 -102.50
C GLN A 385 67.64 176.04 -101.38
N GLN A 386 67.45 175.68 -100.10
CA GLN A 386 68.11 176.37 -98.98
C GLN A 386 69.60 176.00 -98.86
N GLN A 387 70.01 174.79 -99.25
CA GLN A 387 71.44 174.42 -99.36
C GLN A 387 72.12 175.03 -100.59
N ALA A 388 71.36 175.36 -101.65
CA ALA A 388 71.82 176.13 -102.81
C ALA A 388 72.17 177.59 -102.46
N VAL A 389 71.63 178.15 -101.37
CA VAL A 389 71.92 179.52 -100.91
C VAL A 389 73.14 179.56 -99.97
N ILE A 390 73.42 178.49 -99.23
CA ILE A 390 74.59 178.39 -98.34
C ILE A 390 75.86 177.99 -99.12
N ALA A 391 75.77 177.08 -100.10
CA ALA A 391 76.93 176.73 -100.93
C ALA A 391 77.29 177.80 -101.97
N SER A 392 76.33 178.59 -102.45
CA SER A 392 76.58 179.75 -103.33
C SER A 392 77.19 180.96 -102.59
N LEU A 393 77.13 180.99 -101.26
CA LEU A 393 77.99 181.85 -100.43
C LEU A 393 79.44 181.33 -100.36
N ASN A 394 79.66 180.01 -100.46
CA ASN A 394 81.01 179.41 -100.47
C ASN A 394 81.74 179.54 -101.81
N VAL A 395 81.02 179.75 -102.93
CA VAL A 395 81.63 180.27 -104.17
C VAL A 395 82.34 181.60 -103.92
N ARG A 396 81.87 182.44 -102.97
CA ARG A 396 82.33 183.83 -102.86
C ARG A 396 83.53 184.04 -101.92
N LEU A 397 83.81 183.09 -101.02
CA LEU A 397 84.94 183.18 -100.09
C LEU A 397 86.24 182.53 -100.64
N GLN A 398 86.17 181.35 -101.25
CA GLN A 398 87.39 180.71 -101.79
C GLN A 398 87.88 181.31 -103.12
N HIS A 399 86.99 181.96 -103.90
CA HIS A 399 87.42 182.81 -105.02
C HIS A 399 87.99 184.16 -104.59
N LEU A 400 87.77 184.62 -103.34
CA LEU A 400 88.45 185.77 -102.76
C LEU A 400 89.79 185.38 -102.09
N GLU A 401 89.98 184.12 -101.69
CA GLU A 401 91.23 183.67 -101.06
C GLU A 401 92.29 183.11 -102.01
N ALA A 402 91.97 182.66 -103.23
CA ALA A 402 93.00 182.15 -104.16
C ALA A 402 93.22 182.99 -105.42
N SER A 403 92.31 183.92 -105.74
CA SER A 403 92.68 185.10 -106.54
C SER A 403 93.75 185.95 -105.82
N ALA A 404 93.96 185.75 -104.51
CA ALA A 404 95.09 186.28 -103.77
C ALA A 404 96.43 185.51 -103.97
N ARG A 405 96.46 184.35 -104.64
CA ARG A 405 97.72 183.60 -104.90
C ARG A 405 98.18 183.58 -106.35
N LEU A 406 97.51 184.33 -107.23
CA LEU A 406 98.11 184.78 -108.49
C LEU A 406 98.71 186.19 -108.39
N GLN A 407 98.67 186.83 -107.22
CA GLN A 407 99.19 188.19 -107.06
C GLN A 407 100.18 188.38 -105.90
N ASP A 408 100.29 187.41 -104.98
CA ASP A 408 101.51 187.27 -104.18
C ASP A 408 102.54 186.43 -104.95
N ARG A 409 103.43 187.16 -105.63
CA ARG A 409 104.82 186.79 -105.90
C ARG A 409 105.08 185.99 -107.19
N LEU A 410 105.19 186.60 -108.37
CA LEU A 410 106.10 187.70 -108.78
C LEU A 410 105.95 189.04 -108.06
N GLU A 411 106.70 189.14 -106.98
CA GLU A 411 107.27 190.35 -106.40
C GLU A 411 108.79 190.13 -106.37
N ASP A 412 109.29 189.10 -107.06
CA ASP A 412 110.70 188.93 -107.33
C ASP A 412 110.87 188.07 -108.58
N GLN A 413 111.54 188.67 -109.58
CA GLN A 413 112.91 188.29 -109.99
C GLN A 413 113.19 186.81 -110.24
#